data_AF-A0A9W6YNY6-F1
#
_entry.id   AF-A0A9W6YNY6-F1
#
_cell.length_a   1.000
_cell.length_b   1.000
_cell.length_c   1.000
_cell.angle_alpha   90.00
_cell.angle_beta   90.00
_cell.angle_gamma   90.00
#
_symmetry.space_group_name_H-M   'P 1'
#
loop_
_entity.id
_entity.type
_entity.pdbx_description
1 polymer ?
#
loop_
_entity_poly.entity_id
_entity_poly.type
_entity_poly.pdbx_seq_one_letter_code
_entity_poly.pdbx_strand_id
1 'polypeptide(L)'
;MIKFKTLKRLNVLLQNSGYAVADFDLPQLHDFPALVLDSLMRNNLILRELEGCDQNTLQALVDQEGHLNEGQRAIFDEIIQAANDPGQDNKLFFIDGPGGNGKSTLLRHILAQVRLAGKIAIAVASSGIASLLLM
;
A
#
# COMPACT_ATOMS: atom_id res chain seq x y z
N MET A 1 -5.71 -10.89 -20.75
CA MET A 1 -5.41 -10.13 -19.52
C MET A 1 -4.28 -10.76 -18.68
N ILE A 2 -4.34 -12.07 -18.35
CA ILE A 2 -3.30 -12.76 -17.55
C ILE A 2 -1.91 -12.65 -18.19
N LYS A 3 -1.78 -12.95 -19.49
CA LYS A 3 -0.51 -12.89 -20.23
C LYS A 3 0.21 -11.53 -20.12
N PHE A 4 -0.53 -10.42 -20.24
CA PHE A 4 0.03 -9.07 -20.11
C PHE A 4 0.48 -8.74 -18.68
N LYS A 5 -0.32 -9.12 -17.67
CA LYS A 5 0.06 -8.94 -16.25
C LYS A 5 1.33 -9.72 -15.91
N THR A 6 1.41 -10.98 -16.36
CA THR A 6 2.59 -11.82 -16.18
C THR A 6 3.81 -11.22 -16.87
N LEU A 7 3.67 -10.78 -18.12
CA LEU A 7 4.75 -10.16 -18.88
C LEU A 7 5.25 -8.85 -18.24
N LYS A 8 4.33 -8.02 -17.75
CA LYS A 8 4.66 -6.78 -17.03
C LYS A 8 5.44 -7.06 -15.75
N ARG A 9 4.98 -8.02 -14.93
CA ARG A 9 5.70 -8.45 -13.71
C ARG A 9 7.08 -9.00 -14.03
N LEU A 10 7.17 -9.82 -15.07
CA LEU A 10 8.44 -10.38 -15.52
C LEU A 10 9.42 -9.28 -15.95
N ASN A 11 8.96 -8.27 -16.69
CA ASN A 11 9.80 -7.15 -17.10
C ASN A 11 10.38 -6.37 -15.91
N VAL A 12 9.59 -6.17 -14.85
CA VAL A 12 10.06 -5.51 -13.62
C VAL A 12 11.14 -6.35 -12.93
N LEU A 13 10.98 -7.67 -12.87
CA LEU A 13 11.97 -8.56 -12.27
C LEU A 13 13.27 -8.62 -13.08
N LEU A 14 13.18 -8.69 -14.40
CA LEU A 14 14.34 -8.73 -15.29
C LEU A 14 15.16 -7.43 -15.21
N GLN A 15 14.49 -6.29 -15.10
CA GLN A 15 15.16 -4.99 -14.96
C GLN A 15 16.02 -4.91 -13.70
N ASN A 16 15.61 -5.55 -12.60
CA ASN A 16 16.42 -5.65 -11.38
C ASN A 16 17.72 -6.46 -11.61
N SER A 17 17.76 -7.31 -12.63
CA SER A 17 18.91 -8.09 -13.04
C SER A 17 19.66 -7.51 -14.24
N GLY A 18 19.27 -6.32 -14.72
CA GLY A 18 19.88 -5.65 -15.87
C GLY A 18 19.41 -6.13 -17.24
N TYR A 19 18.36 -6.94 -17.30
CA TYR A 19 17.79 -7.46 -18.53
C TYR A 19 16.42 -6.84 -18.84
N ALA A 20 16.05 -6.83 -20.11
CA ALA A 20 14.72 -6.49 -20.57
C ALA A 20 14.00 -7.74 -21.11
N VAL A 21 12.67 -7.69 -21.20
CA VAL A 21 11.90 -8.73 -21.91
C VAL A 21 12.32 -8.82 -23.38
N ALA A 22 12.90 -7.77 -23.95
CA ALA A 22 13.50 -7.76 -25.29
C ALA A 22 14.72 -8.66 -25.44
N ASP A 23 15.40 -9.01 -24.34
CA ASP A 23 16.58 -9.89 -24.36
C ASP A 23 16.21 -11.38 -24.38
N PHE A 24 14.91 -11.68 -24.33
CA PHE A 24 14.36 -13.03 -24.41
C PHE A 24 13.37 -13.10 -25.58
N ASP A 25 13.18 -14.29 -26.15
CA ASP A 25 12.16 -14.57 -27.21
C ASP A 25 10.73 -14.53 -26.64
N LEU A 26 10.38 -13.42 -25.99
CA LEU A 26 9.11 -13.17 -25.34
C LEU A 26 8.33 -12.08 -26.08
N PRO A 27 6.98 -12.14 -26.05
CA PRO A 27 6.14 -11.07 -26.57
C PRO A 27 6.50 -9.74 -25.91
N GLN A 28 6.45 -8.65 -26.66
CA GLN A 28 6.80 -7.34 -26.16
C GLN A 28 5.58 -6.63 -25.56
N LEU A 29 5.80 -5.72 -24.61
CA LEU A 29 4.70 -4.96 -24.00
C LEU A 29 3.95 -4.11 -25.04
N HIS A 30 4.63 -3.63 -26.09
CA HIS A 30 4.00 -2.87 -27.18
C HIS A 30 3.07 -3.70 -28.08
N ASP A 31 3.15 -5.04 -28.02
CA ASP A 31 2.20 -5.94 -28.70
C ASP A 31 0.80 -5.87 -28.08
N PHE A 32 0.67 -5.21 -26.92
CA PHE A 32 -0.59 -5.06 -26.18
C PHE A 32 -0.95 -3.58 -25.95
N PRO A 33 -1.11 -2.76 -27.00
CA PRO A 33 -1.23 -1.30 -26.87
C PRO A 33 -2.43 -0.85 -26.02
N ALA A 34 -3.57 -1.53 -26.13
CA ALA A 34 -4.75 -1.24 -25.31
C ALA A 34 -4.53 -1.51 -23.80
N LEU A 35 -3.76 -2.56 -23.47
CA LEU A 35 -3.46 -2.92 -22.08
C LEU A 35 -2.32 -2.06 -21.50
N VAL A 36 -1.39 -1.62 -22.34
CA VAL A 36 -0.37 -0.62 -21.96
C VAL A 36 -1.05 0.69 -21.63
N LEU A 37 -1.96 1.17 -22.49
CA LEU A 37 -2.68 2.42 -22.26
C LEU A 37 -3.56 2.35 -21.00
N ASP A 38 -4.34 1.27 -20.82
CA ASP A 38 -5.10 1.02 -19.59
C ASP A 38 -4.19 0.95 -18.35
N SER A 39 -3.00 0.35 -18.47
CA SER A 39 -2.03 0.33 -17.38
C SER A 39 -1.40 1.70 -17.08
N LEU A 40 -1.25 2.57 -18.07
CA LEU A 40 -0.71 3.92 -17.90
C LEU A 40 -1.78 4.87 -17.32
N MET A 41 -3.04 4.65 -17.67
CA MET A 41 -4.19 5.40 -17.13
C MET A 41 -4.54 5.01 -15.70
N ARG A 42 -4.12 3.83 -15.22
CA ARG A 42 -4.29 3.43 -13.82
C ARG A 42 -3.23 4.06 -12.93
N ASN A 43 -3.66 4.62 -11.80
CA ASN A 43 -2.77 5.11 -10.76
C ASN A 43 -1.87 3.96 -10.27
N ASN A 44 -0.59 3.97 -10.66
CA ASN A 44 0.39 2.95 -10.29
C ASN A 44 0.53 2.79 -8.77
N LEU A 45 0.24 3.84 -7.99
CA LEU A 45 0.19 3.78 -6.52
C LEU A 45 -0.92 2.84 -6.03
N ILE A 46 -2.13 2.98 -6.58
CA ILE A 46 -3.27 2.11 -6.23
C ILE A 46 -3.00 0.67 -6.64
N LEU A 47 -2.40 0.45 -7.82
CA LEU A 47 -2.03 -0.89 -8.28
C LEU A 47 -0.99 -1.54 -7.38
N ARG A 48 0.06 -0.80 -6.98
CA ARG A 48 1.07 -1.31 -6.03
C ARG A 48 0.45 -1.64 -4.68
N GLU A 49 -0.47 -0.81 -4.22
CA GLU A 49 -1.17 -1.03 -2.96
C GLU A 49 -2.02 -2.31 -2.99
N LEU A 50 -2.77 -2.54 -4.07
CA LEU A 50 -3.62 -3.72 -4.25
C LEU A 50 -2.83 -5.02 -4.49
N GLU A 51 -1.62 -4.94 -5.06
CA GLU A 51 -0.82 -6.11 -5.45
C GLU A 51 0.38 -6.38 -4.53
N GLY A 52 0.71 -5.46 -3.63
CA GLY A 52 1.98 -5.44 -2.88
C GLY A 52 1.90 -5.82 -1.41
N CYS A 53 0.71 -5.82 -0.79
CA CYS A 53 0.58 -6.15 0.63
C CYS A 53 0.36 -7.66 0.86
N ASP A 54 1.22 -8.26 1.70
CA ASP A 54 1.03 -9.63 2.18
C ASP A 54 -0.02 -9.66 3.30
N GLN A 55 -1.12 -10.36 3.05
CA GLN A 55 -2.24 -10.46 4.00
C GLN A 55 -1.83 -11.07 5.34
N ASN A 56 -0.88 -12.01 5.35
CA ASN A 56 -0.42 -12.64 6.60
C ASN A 56 0.34 -11.65 7.48
N THR A 57 1.23 -10.85 6.89
CA THR A 57 1.96 -9.78 7.60
C THR A 57 1.02 -8.70 8.13
N LEU A 58 -0.01 -8.31 7.35
CA LEU A 58 -1.03 -7.36 7.81
C LEU A 58 -1.84 -7.91 8.98
N GLN A 59 -2.24 -9.19 8.92
CA GLN A 59 -2.99 -9.84 9.99
C GLN A 59 -2.18 -9.89 11.29
N ALA A 60 -0.90 -10.26 11.21
CA ALA A 60 0.00 -10.26 12.36
C ALA A 60 0.15 -8.88 13.02
N LEU A 61 0.15 -7.80 12.21
CA LEU A 61 0.18 -6.42 12.74
C LEU A 61 -1.13 -6.04 13.42
N VAL A 62 -2.28 -6.47 12.90
CA VAL A 62 -3.58 -6.22 13.53
C VAL A 62 -3.76 -7.05 14.80
N ASP A 63 -3.24 -8.27 14.84
CA ASP A 63 -3.25 -9.09 16.06
C ASP A 63 -2.39 -8.47 17.18
N GLN A 64 -1.42 -7.62 16.83
CA GLN A 64 -0.61 -6.84 17.76
C GLN A 64 -1.26 -5.54 18.25
N GLU A 65 -2.50 -5.24 17.85
CA GLU A 65 -3.23 -4.06 18.32
C GLU A 65 -3.32 -3.98 19.85
N GLY A 66 -3.24 -5.11 20.57
CA GLY A 66 -3.17 -5.15 22.03
C GLY A 66 -1.99 -4.40 22.65
N HIS A 67 -0.99 -3.99 21.85
CA HIS A 67 0.16 -3.19 22.27
C HIS A 67 -0.08 -1.67 22.23
N LEU A 68 -1.22 -1.21 21.70
CA LEU A 68 -1.56 0.22 21.69
C LEU A 68 -1.92 0.67 23.11
N ASN A 69 -1.34 1.79 23.55
CA ASN A 69 -1.77 2.43 24.80
C ASN A 69 -3.17 3.05 24.63
N GLU A 70 -3.81 3.43 25.74
CA GLU A 70 -5.20 3.92 25.74
C GLU A 70 -5.40 5.14 24.81
N GLY A 71 -4.46 6.08 24.79
CA GLY A 71 -4.53 7.25 23.90
C GLY A 71 -4.37 6.88 22.41
N GLN A 72 -3.45 5.98 22.09
CA GLN A 72 -3.28 5.46 20.73
C GLN A 72 -4.50 4.66 20.28
N ARG A 73 -5.11 3.88 21.18
CA ARG A 73 -6.34 3.12 20.90
C ARG A 73 -7.50 4.06 20.57
N ALA A 74 -7.70 5.12 21.35
CA ALA A 74 -8.74 6.09 21.08
C ALA A 74 -8.60 6.74 19.68
N ILE A 75 -7.37 7.13 19.31
CA ILE A 75 -7.08 7.70 17.98
C ILE A 75 -7.31 6.66 16.87
N PHE A 76 -6.86 5.42 17.09
CA PHE A 76 -7.06 4.31 16.16
C PHE A 76 -8.55 4.08 15.89
N ASP A 77 -9.35 3.93 16.94
CA ASP A 77 -10.78 3.63 16.83
C ASP A 77 -11.52 4.75 16.09
N GLU A 78 -11.21 6.02 16.39
CA GLU A 78 -11.82 7.18 15.72
C GLU A 78 -11.53 7.20 14.21
N ILE A 79 -10.27 6.97 13.82
CA ILE A 79 -9.86 6.98 12.42
C ILE A 79 -10.45 5.78 11.67
N ILE A 80 -10.45 4.59 12.27
CA ILE A 80 -11.01 3.38 11.64
C ILE A 80 -12.53 3.50 11.49
N GLN A 81 -13.22 4.06 12.48
CA GLN A 81 -14.65 4.34 12.38
C GLN A 81 -14.93 5.32 11.23
N ALA A 82 -14.17 6.42 11.15
CA ALA A 82 -14.29 7.38 10.06
C ALA A 82 -14.00 6.76 8.68
N ALA A 83 -12.99 5.88 8.58
CA ALA A 83 -12.68 5.18 7.34
C ALA A 83 -13.76 4.15 6.94
N ASN A 84 -14.56 3.69 7.89
CA ASN A 84 -15.62 2.70 7.69
C ASN A 84 -17.01 3.29 7.47
N ASP A 85 -17.23 4.56 7.77
CA ASP A 85 -18.51 5.23 7.60
C ASP A 85 -18.66 5.77 6.15
N PRO A 86 -19.53 5.17 5.31
CA PRO A 86 -19.75 5.63 3.94
C PRO A 86 -20.57 6.93 3.85
N GLY A 87 -21.15 7.40 4.97
CA GLY A 87 -22.02 8.56 5.03
C GLY A 87 -21.33 9.87 5.44
N GLN A 88 -20.02 9.84 5.72
CA GLN A 88 -19.29 11.04 6.14
C GLN A 88 -18.47 11.67 5.01
N ASP A 89 -18.42 13.00 5.03
CA ASP A 89 -17.54 13.81 4.19
C ASP A 89 -16.07 13.46 4.38
N ASN A 90 -15.22 13.92 3.45
CA ASN A 90 -13.77 13.78 3.54
C ASN A 90 -13.24 14.33 4.88
N LYS A 91 -12.71 13.45 5.73
CA LYS A 91 -12.12 13.80 7.03
C LYS A 91 -10.61 13.95 6.94
N LEU A 92 -10.08 14.93 7.68
CA LEU A 92 -8.66 15.17 7.83
C LEU A 92 -8.27 15.11 9.32
N PHE A 93 -7.29 14.28 9.64
CA PHE A 93 -6.78 14.09 11.01
C PHE A 93 -5.33 14.56 11.11
N PHE A 94 -4.99 15.20 12.23
CA PHE A 94 -3.62 15.54 12.60
C PHE A 94 -3.25 14.80 13.87
N ILE A 95 -2.24 13.93 13.79
CA ILE A 95 -1.73 13.18 14.94
C ILE A 95 -0.44 13.86 15.41
N ASP A 96 -0.51 14.56 16.52
CA ASP A 96 0.65 15.15 17.18
C ASP A 96 1.03 14.42 18.47
N GLY A 97 2.29 14.51 18.85
CA GLY A 97 2.82 13.87 20.05
C GLY A 97 4.33 14.07 20.21
N PRO A 98 4.88 13.90 21.42
CA PRO A 98 6.32 13.94 21.63
C PRO A 98 7.06 12.90 20.77
N GLY A 99 8.31 13.20 20.41
CA GLY A 99 9.19 12.24 19.72
C GLY A 99 9.34 10.94 20.54
N GLY A 100 9.31 9.80 19.87
CA GLY A 100 9.49 8.48 20.52
C GLY A 100 8.20 7.79 20.98
N ASN A 101 7.04 8.44 20.94
CA ASN A 101 5.76 7.87 21.43
C ASN A 101 5.02 6.95 20.44
N GLY A 102 5.75 6.25 19.56
CA GLY A 102 5.14 5.22 18.70
C GLY A 102 4.12 5.75 17.68
N LYS A 103 4.18 7.03 17.27
CA LYS A 103 3.29 7.57 16.22
C LYS A 103 3.35 6.80 14.92
N SER A 104 4.56 6.41 14.49
CA SER A 104 4.74 5.54 13.32
C SER A 104 4.11 4.17 13.53
N THR A 105 4.18 3.61 14.74
CA THR A 105 3.54 2.34 15.10
C THR A 105 2.01 2.45 14.98
N LEU A 106 1.41 3.51 15.50
CA LEU A 106 -0.03 3.76 15.36
C LEU A 106 -0.44 3.86 13.88
N LEU A 107 0.28 4.63 13.08
CA LEU A 107 0.02 4.76 11.64
C LEU A 107 0.11 3.42 10.91
N ARG A 108 1.06 2.54 11.27
CA ARG A 108 1.14 1.18 10.71
C ARG A 108 -0.10 0.36 11.00
N HIS A 109 -0.61 0.39 12.23
CA HIS A 109 -1.81 -0.37 12.60
C HIS A 109 -3.02 0.16 11.81
N ILE A 110 -3.17 1.48 11.69
CA ILE A 110 -4.26 2.09 10.90
C ILE A 110 -4.17 1.63 9.43
N LEU A 111 -2.99 1.74 8.82
CA LEU A 111 -2.77 1.30 7.44
C LEU A 111 -3.11 -0.18 7.30
N ALA A 112 -2.63 -1.03 8.22
CA ALA A 112 -2.85 -2.46 8.17
C ALA A 112 -4.34 -2.81 8.25
N GLN A 113 -5.08 -2.20 9.17
CA GLN A 113 -6.51 -2.44 9.34
C GLN A 113 -7.33 -2.00 8.12
N VAL A 114 -7.02 -0.83 7.54
CA VAL A 114 -7.68 -0.36 6.31
C VAL A 114 -7.38 -1.30 5.14
N ARG A 115 -6.14 -1.78 5.01
CA ARG A 115 -5.74 -2.72 3.96
C ARG A 115 -6.41 -4.09 4.13
N LEU A 116 -6.49 -4.63 5.35
CA LEU A 116 -7.20 -5.88 5.63
C LEU A 116 -8.69 -5.80 5.32
N ALA A 117 -9.31 -4.63 5.54
CA ALA A 117 -10.68 -4.37 5.13
C ALA A 117 -10.87 -4.28 3.60
N GLY A 118 -9.81 -4.50 2.80
CA GLY A 118 -9.84 -4.46 1.34
C GLY A 118 -9.88 -3.05 0.75
N LYS A 119 -9.60 -2.03 1.55
CA LYS A 119 -9.57 -0.61 1.13
C LYS A 119 -8.14 -0.18 0.76
N ILE A 120 -8.04 0.94 0.06
CA ILE A 120 -6.76 1.50 -0.41
C ILE A 120 -6.21 2.44 0.66
N ALA A 121 -5.01 2.17 1.17
CA ALA A 121 -4.36 2.99 2.20
C ALA A 121 -2.95 3.44 1.76
N ILE A 122 -2.82 4.68 1.25
CA ILE A 122 -1.54 5.15 0.69
C ILE A 122 -0.71 5.84 1.79
N ALA A 123 0.42 5.22 2.13
CA ALA A 123 1.41 5.82 3.03
C ALA A 123 2.39 6.71 2.25
N VAL A 124 2.52 7.97 2.66
CA VAL A 124 3.49 8.93 2.08
C VAL A 124 4.35 9.51 3.21
N ALA A 125 5.67 9.51 2.99
CA ALA A 125 6.61 10.13 3.91
C ALA A 125 7.57 11.02 3.14
N SER A 126 7.96 12.16 3.71
CA SER A 126 8.92 13.09 3.11
C SER A 126 10.37 12.57 3.14
N SER A 127 10.65 11.55 3.95
CA SER A 127 11.96 10.88 4.06
C SER A 127 11.83 9.40 3.71
N GLY A 128 12.80 8.88 2.95
CA GLY A 128 12.85 7.45 2.60
C GLY A 128 12.98 6.52 3.82
N ILE A 129 13.58 6.99 4.91
CA ILE A 129 13.65 6.23 6.17
C ILE A 129 12.25 6.13 6.79
N ALA A 130 11.50 7.21 6.77
CA ALA A 130 10.13 7.22 7.28
C ALA A 130 9.18 6.41 6.39
N SER A 131 9.39 6.34 5.07
CA SER A 131 8.58 5.47 4.20
C SER A 131 8.84 4.00 4.49
N LEU A 132 10.09 3.59 4.72
CA LEU A 132 10.42 2.23 5.15
C LEU A 132 9.77 1.90 6.50
N LEU A 133 9.65 2.89 7.36
CA LEU A 133 8.96 2.73 8.63
C LEU A 133 7.43 2.68 8.52
N LEU A 134 6.82 2.86 7.35
CA LEU A 134 5.36 2.75 7.18
C LEU A 134 4.96 1.59 6.25
N MET A 135 5.95 0.93 5.64
CA MET A 135 5.78 -0.15 4.68
C MET A 135 5.68 -1.51 5.38
#